data_AF-A0A927BGP6-F1
#
_entry.id   AF-A0A927BGP6-F1
#
_cell.length_a   1.000
_cell.length_b   1.000
_cell.length_c   1.000
_cell.angle_alpha   90.00
_cell.angle_beta   90.00
_cell.angle_gamma   90.00
#
_symmetry.space_group_name_H-M   'P 1'
#
loop_
_entity.id
_entity.type
_entity.pdbx_description
1 polymer ?
#
loop_
_entity_poly.entity_id
_entity_poly.type
_entity_poly.pdbx_seq_one_letter_code
_entity_poly.pdbx_strand_id
1 'polypeptide(L)'
;MDNAPLTLTVTSGQIISVTLSNPAETRVLAEVAAAVGAARAIAEVGTRTYHLGTKPTPGRGYDDRLTMRMGCGQTKIRELLVVKPRRGGLRHQRVGRKYIVSEAAVREWFGDKE
;
A
#
# COMPACT_ATOMS: atom_id res chain seq x y z
N MET A 1 -22.69 30.41 14.81
CA MET A 1 -23.17 29.54 15.91
C MET A 1 -21.94 29.11 16.67
N ASP A 2 -21.85 29.50 17.93
CA ASP A 2 -20.70 29.19 18.77
C ASP A 2 -20.75 27.71 19.14
N ASN A 3 -19.72 26.95 18.74
CA ASN A 3 -19.58 25.55 19.14
C ASN A 3 -19.09 25.51 20.60
N ALA A 4 -20.03 25.58 21.54
CA ALA A 4 -19.74 25.33 22.94
C ALA A 4 -19.45 23.83 23.15
N PRO A 5 -18.32 23.45 23.79
CA PRO A 5 -18.02 22.05 24.05
C PRO A 5 -19.03 21.46 25.04
N LEU A 6 -19.65 20.35 24.66
CA LEU A 6 -20.57 19.60 25.49
C LEU A 6 -19.76 18.60 26.32
N THR A 7 -19.69 18.79 27.64
CA THR A 7 -18.93 17.92 28.55
C THR A 7 -19.88 16.94 29.21
N LEU A 8 -19.65 15.64 29.01
CA LEU A 8 -20.44 14.56 29.61
C LEU A 8 -19.53 13.74 30.53
N THR A 9 -19.94 13.56 31.79
CA THR A 9 -19.27 12.67 32.73
C THR A 9 -19.97 11.32 32.70
N VAL A 10 -19.26 10.27 32.29
CA VAL A 10 -19.80 8.92 32.11
C VAL A 10 -19.28 8.03 33.22
N THR A 11 -20.17 7.27 33.87
CA THR A 11 -19.79 6.28 34.88
C THR A 11 -19.62 4.89 34.27
N SER A 12 -18.83 4.03 34.92
CA SER A 12 -18.65 2.65 34.47
C SER A 12 -19.99 1.91 34.40
N GLY A 13 -20.28 1.27 33.27
CA GLY A 13 -21.52 0.51 33.04
C GLY A 13 -22.66 1.29 32.39
N GLN A 14 -22.50 2.59 32.13
CA GLN A 14 -23.50 3.42 31.45
C GLN A 14 -23.41 3.23 29.92
N ILE A 15 -24.54 2.94 29.26
CA ILE A 15 -24.64 2.84 27.80
C ILE A 15 -25.09 4.19 27.24
N ILE A 16 -24.31 4.75 26.32
CA ILE A 16 -24.68 5.96 25.58
C ILE A 16 -25.13 5.55 24.19
N SER A 17 -26.42 5.71 23.92
CA SER A 17 -26.99 5.56 22.59
C SER A 17 -26.92 6.91 21.86
N VAL A 18 -26.04 7.00 20.86
CA VAL A 18 -25.90 8.20 20.02
C VAL A 18 -26.64 7.97 18.71
N THR A 19 -27.66 8.79 18.44
CA THR A 19 -28.32 8.84 17.14
C THR A 19 -27.77 10.03 16.38
N LEU A 20 -27.15 9.78 15.22
CA LEU A 20 -26.66 10.84 14.36
C LEU A 20 -27.83 11.50 13.62
N SER A 21 -27.72 12.80 13.35
CA SER A 21 -28.61 13.46 12.40
C SER A 21 -28.26 13.05 10.97
N ASN A 22 -29.22 13.07 10.04
CA ASN A 22 -28.96 12.69 8.64
C ASN A 22 -27.73 13.38 8.00
N PRO A 23 -27.47 14.69 8.25
CA PRO A 23 -26.25 15.33 7.75
C PRO A 23 -24.97 14.78 8.38
N ALA A 24 -24.98 14.47 9.69
CA ALA A 24 -23.84 13.88 10.39
C ALA A 24 -23.58 12.43 9.94
N GLU A 25 -24.65 11.65 9.73
CA GLU A 25 -24.56 10.29 9.20
C GLU A 25 -23.97 10.28 7.79
N THR A 26 -24.42 11.17 6.90
CA THR A 26 -23.87 11.30 5.55
C THR A 26 -22.37 11.63 5.57
N ARG A 27 -21.95 12.52 6.48
CA ARG A 27 -20.54 12.87 6.64
C ARG A 27 -19.71 11.69 7.12
N VAL A 28 -20.17 10.98 8.15
CA VAL A 28 -19.49 9.78 8.66
C VAL A 28 -19.39 8.72 7.58
N LEU A 29 -20.45 8.49 6.81
CA LEU A 29 -20.43 7.53 5.70
C LEU A 29 -19.41 7.91 4.62
N ALA A 30 -19.30 9.20 4.27
CA ALA A 30 -18.30 9.67 3.32
C ALA A 30 -16.86 9.48 3.83
N GLU A 31 -16.62 9.77 5.11
CA GLU A 31 -15.32 9.57 5.76
C GLU A 31 -14.94 8.08 5.81
N VAL A 32 -15.88 7.20 6.17
CA VAL A 32 -15.68 5.75 6.16
C VAL A 32 -15.42 5.24 4.74
N ALA A 33 -16.19 5.69 3.75
CA ALA A 33 -15.97 5.30 2.35
C ALA A 33 -14.59 5.70 1.84
N ALA A 34 -14.13 6.92 2.18
CA ALA A 34 -12.78 7.38 1.84
C ALA A 34 -11.70 6.53 2.50
N ALA A 35 -11.84 6.23 3.79
CA ALA A 35 -10.90 5.39 4.52
C ALA A 35 -10.82 3.96 3.95
N VAL A 36 -11.97 3.36 3.63
CA VAL A 36 -12.04 2.04 2.98
C VAL A 36 -11.41 2.08 1.59
N GLY A 37 -11.66 3.14 0.81
CA GLY A 37 -11.06 3.34 -0.51
C GLY A 37 -9.53 3.42 -0.43
N ALA A 38 -9.00 4.21 0.50
CA ALA A 38 -7.57 4.33 0.74
C ALA A 38 -6.94 2.99 1.16
N ALA A 39 -7.57 2.27 2.09
CA ALA A 39 -7.10 0.96 2.52
C ALA A 39 -7.06 -0.06 1.37
N ARG A 40 -8.08 -0.08 0.51
CA ARG A 40 -8.12 -0.94 -0.68
C ARG A 40 -7.02 -0.60 -1.67
N ALA A 41 -6.79 0.69 -1.92
CA ALA A 41 -5.71 1.13 -2.82
C ALA A 41 -4.33 0.70 -2.30
N ILE A 42 -4.08 0.82 -1.00
CA ILE A 42 -2.84 0.35 -0.37
C ILE A 42 -2.70 -1.17 -0.53
N ALA A 43 -3.77 -1.92 -0.26
CA ALA A 43 -3.77 -3.37 -0.39
C ALA A 43 -3.50 -3.82 -1.84
N GLU A 44 -4.11 -3.17 -2.83
CA GLU A 44 -3.89 -3.47 -4.25
C GLU A 44 -2.42 -3.28 -4.62
N VAL A 45 -1.82 -2.14 -4.22
CA VAL A 45 -0.40 -1.87 -4.46
C VAL A 45 0.49 -2.92 -3.79
N GLY A 46 0.16 -3.33 -2.56
CA GLY A 46 0.91 -4.36 -1.83
C GLY A 46 0.97 -5.71 -2.54
N THR A 47 -0.04 -6.04 -3.35
CA THR A 47 -0.06 -7.30 -4.14
C THR A 47 0.68 -7.22 -5.48
N ARG A 48 1.20 -6.03 -5.87
CA ARG A 48 1.88 -5.86 -7.14
C ARG A 48 3.17 -6.66 -7.19
N THR A 49 3.41 -7.22 -8.38
CA THR A 49 4.67 -7.89 -8.70
C THR A 49 5.29 -7.25 -9.94
N TYR A 50 6.61 -7.27 -10.00
CA TYR A 50 7.42 -6.66 -11.03
C TYR A 50 8.36 -7.68 -11.66
N HIS A 51 8.67 -7.49 -12.95
CA HIS A 51 9.63 -8.31 -13.68
C HIS A 51 10.71 -7.47 -14.35
N LEU A 52 11.85 -8.11 -14.62
CA LEU A 52 12.91 -7.51 -15.42
C LEU A 52 12.64 -7.72 -16.91
N GLY A 53 11.96 -6.78 -17.54
CA GLY A 53 11.55 -6.86 -18.94
C GLY A 53 11.46 -5.48 -19.57
N THR A 54 11.44 -5.42 -20.89
CA THR A 54 11.44 -4.15 -21.64
C THR A 54 10.04 -3.59 -21.86
N LYS A 55 9.02 -4.45 -21.84
CA LYS A 55 7.61 -4.10 -22.06
C LYS A 55 6.75 -4.42 -20.82
N PRO A 56 5.69 -3.62 -20.55
CA PRO A 56 4.69 -3.95 -19.54
C PRO A 56 3.93 -5.23 -19.93
N THR A 57 3.46 -5.98 -18.94
CA THR A 57 2.55 -7.11 -19.19
C THR A 57 1.16 -6.57 -19.55
N PRO A 58 0.58 -6.98 -20.69
CA PRO A 58 -0.79 -6.60 -21.06
C PRO A 58 -1.81 -7.02 -20.01
N GLY A 59 -2.79 -6.15 -19.75
CA GLY A 59 -3.93 -6.47 -18.88
C GLY A 59 -3.70 -6.35 -17.37
N ARG A 60 -2.50 -5.97 -16.91
CA ARG A 60 -2.24 -5.78 -15.46
C ARG A 60 -2.82 -4.49 -14.87
N GLY A 61 -3.14 -3.50 -15.70
CA GLY A 61 -3.63 -2.19 -15.22
C GLY A 61 -2.56 -1.29 -14.57
N TYR A 62 -1.29 -1.72 -14.54
CA TYR A 62 -0.15 -0.92 -14.08
C TYR A 62 1.14 -1.34 -14.81
N ASP A 63 2.18 -0.50 -14.74
CA ASP A 63 3.49 -0.83 -15.29
C ASP A 63 4.26 -1.75 -14.34
N ASP A 64 4.39 -3.02 -14.72
CA ASP A 64 5.06 -4.06 -13.93
C ASP A 64 6.55 -4.22 -14.27
N ARG A 65 7.14 -3.28 -15.02
CA ARG A 65 8.59 -3.28 -15.26
C ARG A 65 9.32 -2.82 -14.00
N LEU A 66 10.20 -3.68 -13.50
CA LEU A 66 11.00 -3.39 -12.30
C LEU A 66 11.88 -2.15 -12.48
N THR A 67 12.35 -1.85 -13.70
CA THR A 67 13.09 -0.61 -14.02
C THR A 67 12.29 0.64 -13.76
N MET A 68 10.98 0.62 -14.05
CA MET A 68 10.10 1.76 -13.83
C MET A 68 9.84 1.94 -12.33
N ARG A 69 9.63 0.84 -11.61
CA ARG A 69 9.38 0.88 -10.16
C ARG A 69 10.62 1.28 -9.33
N MET A 70 11.81 0.82 -9.73
CA MET A 70 13.06 1.10 -9.02
C MET A 70 13.74 2.41 -9.46
N GLY A 71 13.33 2.99 -10.59
CA GLY A 71 13.93 4.21 -11.12
C GLY A 71 15.38 4.06 -11.59
N CYS A 72 15.86 2.83 -11.84
CA CYS A 72 17.24 2.58 -12.25
C CYS A 72 17.35 1.65 -13.47
N GLY A 73 18.50 1.73 -14.15
CA GLY A 73 18.78 0.97 -15.37
C GLY A 73 18.84 -0.54 -15.14
N GLN A 74 18.61 -1.32 -16.20
CA GLN A 74 18.60 -2.79 -16.13
C GLN A 74 19.89 -3.38 -15.57
N THR A 75 21.05 -2.79 -15.90
CA THR A 75 22.36 -3.24 -15.38
C THR A 75 22.37 -3.21 -13.84
N LYS A 76 21.94 -2.11 -13.25
CA LYS A 76 21.94 -1.95 -11.79
C LYS A 76 20.99 -2.93 -11.11
N ILE A 77 19.81 -3.13 -11.71
CA ILE A 77 18.84 -4.10 -11.19
C ILE A 77 19.37 -5.53 -11.27
N ARG A 78 20.09 -5.88 -12.34
CA ARG A 78 20.73 -7.21 -12.43
C ARG A 78 21.76 -7.43 -11.34
N GLU A 79 22.57 -6.42 -11.01
CA GLU A 79 23.49 -6.49 -9.87
C GLU A 79 22.73 -6.81 -8.57
N LEU A 80 21.64 -6.07 -8.30
CA LEU A 80 20.81 -6.26 -7.11
C LEU A 80 20.14 -7.65 -7.04
N LEU A 81 19.77 -8.22 -8.19
CA LEU A 81 19.15 -9.55 -8.27
C LEU A 81 20.17 -10.70 -8.15
N VAL A 82 21.45 -10.46 -8.44
CA VAL A 82 22.51 -11.47 -8.30
C VAL A 82 23.07 -11.49 -6.88
N VAL A 83 23.07 -10.36 -6.18
CA VAL A 83 23.48 -10.28 -4.78
C VAL A 83 22.45 -10.97 -3.88
N LYS A 84 22.91 -11.75 -2.89
CA LYS A 84 22.00 -12.37 -1.90
C LYS A 84 21.28 -11.26 -1.10
N PRO A 85 19.99 -11.41 -0.78
CA PRO A 85 19.26 -10.37 -0.04
C PRO A 85 19.91 -9.92 1.26
N ARG A 86 20.48 -10.85 2.03
CA ARG A 86 21.23 -10.57 3.27
C ARG A 86 22.48 -9.69 3.10
N ARG A 87 22.90 -9.40 1.87
CA ARG A 87 24.05 -8.53 1.54
C ARG A 87 23.62 -7.25 0.79
N GLY A 88 22.34 -6.85 0.91
CA GLY A 88 21.80 -5.68 0.23
C GLY A 88 21.24 -5.97 -1.18
N GLY A 89 21.04 -7.25 -1.51
CA GLY A 89 20.36 -7.67 -2.72
C GLY A 89 18.85 -7.53 -2.63
N LEU A 90 18.18 -7.45 -3.78
CA LEU A 90 16.72 -7.37 -3.84
C LEU A 90 16.10 -8.76 -3.66
N ARG A 91 15.16 -8.91 -2.73
CA ARG A 91 14.43 -10.17 -2.54
C ARG A 91 13.57 -10.47 -3.78
N HIS A 92 13.61 -11.71 -4.24
CA HIS A 92 12.92 -12.10 -5.46
C HIS A 92 12.64 -13.61 -5.46
N GLN A 93 11.69 -14.00 -6.31
CA GLN A 93 11.47 -15.38 -6.70
C GLN A 93 11.90 -15.59 -8.14
N ARG A 94 12.48 -16.75 -8.43
CA ARG A 94 12.82 -17.15 -9.80
C ARG A 94 11.76 -18.11 -10.33
N VAL A 95 11.12 -17.75 -11.44
CA VAL A 95 10.14 -18.58 -12.14
C VAL A 95 10.67 -18.84 -13.55
N GLY A 96 11.21 -20.05 -13.75
CA GLY A 96 11.98 -20.37 -14.95
C GLY A 96 13.18 -19.42 -15.12
N ARG A 97 13.19 -18.66 -16.22
CA ARG A 97 14.26 -17.68 -16.53
C ARG A 97 13.94 -16.25 -16.06
N LYS A 98 12.80 -16.02 -15.41
CA LYS A 98 12.35 -14.69 -15.00
C LYS A 98 12.54 -14.47 -13.50
N TYR A 99 12.90 -13.24 -13.15
CA TYR A 99 12.86 -12.74 -11.78
C TYR A 99 11.51 -12.05 -11.54
N ILE A 100 10.85 -12.43 -10.46
CA ILE A 100 9.62 -11.82 -9.96
C ILE A 100 9.93 -11.18 -8.61
N VAL A 101 9.66 -9.89 -8.50
CA VAL A 101 9.89 -9.08 -7.30
C VAL A 101 8.55 -8.56 -6.81
N SER A 102 8.22 -8.75 -5.54
CA SER A 102 7.01 -8.19 -4.94
C SER A 102 7.20 -6.72 -4.55
N GLU A 103 6.12 -5.96 -4.47
CA GLU A 103 6.14 -4.59 -3.93
C GLU A 103 6.75 -4.55 -2.51
N ALA A 104 6.45 -5.52 -1.65
CA ALA A 104 7.05 -5.62 -0.33
C ALA A 104 8.58 -5.71 -0.37
N ALA A 105 9.15 -6.48 -1.31
CA ALA A 105 10.60 -6.58 -1.47
C ALA A 105 11.24 -5.27 -1.95
N VAL A 106 10.52 -4.51 -2.78
CA VAL A 106 10.97 -3.19 -3.24
C VAL A 106 10.97 -2.19 -2.08
N ARG A 107 9.88 -2.13 -1.31
CA ARG A 107 9.75 -1.27 -0.13
C ARG A 107 10.81 -1.57 0.93
N GLU A 108 11.00 -2.85 1.24
CA GLU A 108 12.06 -3.31 2.16
C GLU A 108 13.44 -2.82 1.71
N TRP A 109 13.72 -2.83 0.41
CA TRP A 109 14.99 -2.35 -0.13
C TRP A 109 15.15 -0.84 -0.04
N PHE A 110 14.08 -0.06 -0.25
CA PHE A 110 14.10 1.39 -0.04
C PHE A 110 14.18 1.78 1.45
N GLY A 111 13.95 0.83 2.37
CA GLY A 111 13.86 1.10 3.80
C GLY A 111 12.51 1.69 4.20
N ASP A 112 11.50 1.58 3.34
CA ASP A 112 10.13 1.95 3.67
C ASP A 112 9.64 0.98 4.74
N LYS A 113 9.40 1.47 5.96
CA LYS A 113 8.75 0.69 7.01
C LYS A 113 7.25 0.63 6.70
N GLU A 114 6.69 -0.58 6.70
CA GLU A 114 5.23 -0.80 6.74
C GLU A 114 4.60 -0.13 7.98
#